data_AF-R6E775-F1
#
_entry.id   AF-R6E775-F1
#
_cell.length_a   1.000
_cell.length_b   1.000
_cell.length_c   1.000
_cell.angle_alpha   90.00
_cell.angle_beta   90.00
_cell.angle_gamma   90.00
#
_symmetry.space_group_name_H-M   'P 1'
#
loop_
_entity.id
_entity.type
_entity.pdbx_description
1 polymer ?
#
loop_
_entity_poly.entity_id
_entity_poly.type
_entity_poly.pdbx_seq_one_letter_code
_entity_poly.pdbx_strand_id
1 'polypeptide(L)'
;MTRLISEWVSPMLSGMEAYNRKLKEITGCDLCGLVGDIFGADEASFTSLQRQINVGIVPITQGEGIIGDFSEAIASIIASMGFRTLVTEHTDVDGIYEACRRGCDLLFFADDNRYLALNIADKRYADNNYCTALGYISVLEHMMRQRGKDITDEKILVIGYGIVGKEAVDILKEKGVSFCVYDKDKQALEGADFELLHGKEEICRYEYILDFTNEGEWLMLNDICGDVLYASPGVPCSLDENTKKTIAKNAVYDNLEIGTAVMLGKAIF
;
A
#
# COMPACT_ATOMS: atom_id res chain seq x y z
N MET A 1 -11.67 9.83 -4.04
CA MET A 1 -11.22 8.53 -3.49
C MET A 1 -11.80 7.47 -4.41
N THR A 2 -11.00 6.49 -4.85
CA THR A 2 -11.54 5.37 -5.63
C THR A 2 -11.93 4.26 -4.67
N ARG A 3 -13.21 3.88 -4.68
CA ARG A 3 -13.70 2.72 -3.96
C ARG A 3 -13.35 1.46 -4.76
N LEU A 4 -12.86 0.41 -4.08
CA LEU A 4 -12.53 -0.85 -4.74
C LEU A 4 -13.80 -1.58 -5.19
N ILE A 5 -13.64 -2.44 -6.20
CA ILE A 5 -14.68 -3.38 -6.66
C ILE A 5 -14.19 -4.81 -6.44
N SER A 6 -15.11 -5.78 -6.38
CA SER A 6 -14.79 -7.18 -6.12
C SER A 6 -13.76 -7.74 -7.10
N GLU A 7 -13.87 -7.40 -8.38
CA GLU A 7 -12.94 -7.87 -9.43
C GLU A 7 -11.47 -7.51 -9.14
N TRP A 8 -11.22 -6.43 -8.40
CA TRP A 8 -9.87 -6.01 -8.04
C TRP A 8 -9.30 -6.74 -6.83
N VAL A 9 -10.15 -7.31 -5.97
CA VAL A 9 -9.74 -7.94 -4.69
C VAL A 9 -9.92 -9.46 -4.67
N SER A 10 -10.86 -10.03 -5.43
CA SER A 10 -11.05 -11.48 -5.55
C SER A 10 -9.77 -12.25 -5.92
N PRO A 11 -8.82 -11.73 -6.75
CA PRO A 11 -7.56 -12.43 -7.01
C PRO A 11 -6.73 -12.73 -5.75
N MET A 12 -6.87 -11.94 -4.68
CA MET A 12 -6.12 -12.09 -3.44
C MET A 12 -6.54 -13.35 -2.67
N LEU A 13 -7.77 -13.85 -2.86
CA LEU A 13 -8.30 -15.00 -2.14
C LEU A 13 -7.46 -16.28 -2.32
N SER A 14 -6.80 -16.43 -3.48
CA SER A 14 -5.91 -17.56 -3.76
C SER A 14 -4.54 -17.15 -4.30
N GLY A 15 -4.31 -15.85 -4.54
CA GLY A 15 -3.11 -15.33 -5.18
C GLY A 15 -1.94 -14.98 -4.25
N MET A 16 -2.13 -14.97 -2.92
CA MET A 16 -1.13 -14.37 -2.02
C MET A 16 0.24 -15.06 -2.01
N GLU A 17 0.32 -16.37 -2.26
CA GLU A 17 1.61 -17.07 -2.36
C GLU A 17 2.39 -16.61 -3.61
N ALA A 18 1.71 -16.51 -4.75
CA ALA A 18 2.32 -16.01 -5.99
C ALA A 18 2.69 -14.53 -5.88
N TYR A 19 1.84 -13.73 -5.24
CA TYR A 19 2.11 -12.34 -4.94
C TYR A 19 3.39 -12.17 -4.10
N ASN A 20 3.50 -12.86 -2.96
CA ASN A 20 4.68 -12.75 -2.09
C ASN A 20 5.97 -13.20 -2.79
N ARG A 21 5.90 -14.26 -3.62
CA ARG A 21 7.05 -14.66 -4.45
C ARG A 21 7.48 -13.55 -5.41
N LYS A 22 6.52 -12.97 -6.16
CA LYS A 22 6.81 -11.89 -7.11
C LYS A 22 7.35 -10.65 -6.41
N LEU A 23 6.76 -10.25 -5.28
CA LEU A 23 7.25 -9.13 -4.48
C LEU A 23 8.70 -9.36 -4.05
N LYS A 24 9.02 -10.58 -3.58
CA LYS A 24 10.38 -10.95 -3.19
C LYS A 24 11.37 -10.99 -4.34
N GLU A 25 10.95 -11.43 -5.52
CA GLU A 25 11.78 -11.40 -6.73
C GLU A 25 12.17 -9.98 -7.14
N ILE A 26 11.27 -9.00 -6.94
CA ILE A 26 11.48 -7.60 -7.36
C ILE A 26 12.19 -6.78 -6.28
N THR A 27 11.83 -6.97 -5.01
CA THR A 27 12.26 -6.12 -3.88
C THR A 27 13.29 -6.80 -2.98
N GLY A 28 13.45 -8.12 -3.07
CA GLY A 28 14.24 -8.93 -2.15
C GLY A 28 13.51 -9.40 -0.89
N CYS A 29 12.28 -8.92 -0.63
CA CYS A 29 11.47 -9.32 0.53
C CYS A 29 10.01 -9.63 0.16
N ASP A 30 9.37 -10.47 0.96
CA ASP A 30 7.90 -10.64 0.94
C ASP A 30 7.22 -9.61 1.86
N LEU A 31 5.90 -9.69 2.03
CA LEU A 31 5.16 -8.74 2.88
C LEU A 31 5.65 -8.73 4.34
N CYS A 32 6.01 -9.90 4.90
CA CYS A 32 6.56 -9.97 6.26
C CYS A 32 7.91 -9.27 6.35
N GLY A 33 8.80 -9.53 5.40
CA GLY A 33 10.11 -8.87 5.35
C GLY A 33 9.99 -7.35 5.18
N LEU A 34 9.11 -6.89 4.28
CA LEU A 34 8.85 -5.47 4.08
C LEU A 34 8.38 -4.79 5.38
N VAL A 35 7.39 -5.39 6.05
CA VAL A 35 6.87 -4.85 7.32
C VAL A 35 7.91 -4.93 8.44
N GLY A 36 8.68 -6.01 8.51
CA GLY A 36 9.77 -6.17 9.46
C GLY A 36 10.81 -5.06 9.33
N ASP A 37 11.22 -4.75 8.09
CA ASP A 37 12.20 -3.70 7.81
C ASP A 37 11.64 -2.30 8.12
N ILE A 38 10.37 -2.01 7.78
CA ILE A 38 9.73 -0.72 8.08
C ILE A 38 9.69 -0.43 9.59
N PHE A 39 9.37 -1.43 10.40
CA PHE A 39 9.16 -1.27 11.85
C PHE A 39 10.33 -1.77 12.71
N GLY A 40 11.45 -2.17 12.08
CA GLY A 40 12.63 -2.68 12.79
C GLY A 40 12.37 -3.95 13.61
N ALA A 41 11.43 -4.79 13.16
CA ALA A 41 11.05 -6.02 13.84
C ALA A 41 11.89 -7.19 13.35
N ASP A 42 12.55 -7.91 14.28
CA ASP A 42 13.26 -9.13 13.96
C ASP A 42 12.29 -10.32 13.72
N GLU A 43 12.80 -11.35 13.03
CA GLU A 43 12.02 -12.54 12.66
C GLU A 43 11.44 -13.27 13.88
N ALA A 44 12.16 -13.28 15.00
CA ALA A 44 11.73 -13.96 16.22
C ALA A 44 10.54 -13.24 16.87
N SER A 45 10.59 -11.91 16.94
CA SER A 45 9.52 -11.05 17.43
C SER A 45 8.28 -11.20 16.56
N PHE A 46 8.46 -11.14 15.23
CA PHE A 46 7.37 -11.32 14.27
C PHE A 46 6.69 -12.69 14.41
N THR A 47 7.49 -13.77 14.50
CA THR A 47 7.00 -15.14 14.69
C THR A 47 6.23 -15.32 16.00
N SER A 48 6.67 -14.66 17.07
CA SER A 48 5.96 -14.67 18.34
C SER A 48 4.60 -14.01 18.22
N LEU A 49 4.53 -12.84 17.57
CA LEU A 49 3.31 -12.06 17.39
C LEU A 49 2.28 -12.77 16.51
N GLN A 50 2.71 -13.43 15.43
CA GLN A 50 1.86 -14.27 14.58
C GLN A 50 1.07 -15.34 15.37
N ARG A 51 1.64 -15.86 16.46
CA ARG A 51 1.01 -16.90 17.30
C ARG A 51 0.08 -16.34 18.37
N GLN A 52 0.28 -15.09 18.76
CA GLN A 52 -0.40 -14.45 19.88
C GLN A 52 -1.58 -13.60 19.42
N ILE A 53 -1.44 -12.90 18.28
CA ILE A 53 -2.42 -11.95 17.80
C ILE A 53 -3.45 -12.65 16.90
N ASN A 54 -4.72 -12.53 17.28
CA ASN A 54 -5.84 -12.91 16.43
C ASN A 54 -6.45 -11.64 15.79
N VAL A 55 -6.60 -11.67 14.47
CA VAL A 55 -7.11 -10.53 13.70
C VAL A 55 -8.54 -10.78 13.26
N GLY A 56 -9.46 -9.90 13.67
CA GLY A 56 -10.85 -9.88 13.20
C GLY A 56 -11.01 -8.93 12.03
N ILE A 57 -11.71 -9.33 10.99
CA ILE A 57 -12.10 -8.48 9.85
C ILE A 57 -13.61 -8.32 9.94
N VAL A 58 -14.05 -7.08 10.10
CA VAL A 58 -15.46 -6.74 10.30
C VAL A 58 -16.01 -6.08 9.04
N PRO A 59 -16.96 -6.71 8.33
CA PRO A 59 -17.64 -6.06 7.22
C PRO A 59 -18.49 -4.89 7.72
N ILE A 60 -18.44 -3.77 7.01
CA ILE A 60 -19.18 -2.54 7.35
C ILE A 60 -20.21 -2.26 6.25
N THR A 61 -21.43 -1.92 6.66
CA THR A 61 -22.55 -1.63 5.75
C THR A 61 -22.78 -0.13 5.55
N GLN A 62 -22.13 0.72 6.35
CA GLN A 62 -22.22 2.17 6.22
C GLN A 62 -21.80 2.64 4.82
N GLY A 63 -22.55 3.61 4.28
CA GLY A 63 -22.24 4.24 2.99
C GLY A 63 -22.69 3.39 1.81
N GLU A 64 -21.80 3.12 0.86
CA GLU A 64 -22.05 2.26 -0.30
C GLU A 64 -22.08 0.75 0.03
N GLY A 65 -21.97 0.40 1.30
CA GLY A 65 -22.19 -0.97 1.78
C GLY A 65 -20.98 -1.89 1.67
N ILE A 66 -21.24 -3.19 1.56
CA ILE A 66 -20.18 -4.21 1.49
C ILE A 66 -19.71 -4.38 0.04
N ILE A 67 -18.39 -4.36 -0.14
CA ILE A 67 -17.73 -4.83 -1.37
C ILE A 67 -17.54 -6.34 -1.23
N GLY A 68 -18.06 -7.12 -2.19
CA GLY A 68 -17.87 -8.57 -2.19
C GLY A 68 -16.38 -8.93 -2.18
N ASP A 69 -16.03 -9.98 -1.44
CA ASP A 69 -14.67 -10.51 -1.26
C ASP A 69 -13.68 -9.57 -0.55
N PHE A 70 -14.05 -8.33 -0.19
CA PHE A 70 -13.11 -7.38 0.42
C PHE A 70 -12.62 -7.85 1.80
N SER A 71 -13.53 -8.32 2.65
CA SER A 71 -13.16 -8.77 4.00
C SER A 71 -12.31 -10.05 3.94
N GLU A 72 -12.66 -10.95 3.03
CA GLU A 72 -11.93 -12.18 2.76
C GLU A 72 -10.56 -11.90 2.15
N ALA A 73 -10.43 -10.88 1.28
CA ALA A 73 -9.16 -10.46 0.72
C ALA A 73 -8.20 -9.94 1.80
N ILE A 74 -8.68 -9.08 2.70
CA ILE A 74 -7.90 -8.63 3.88
C ILE A 74 -7.47 -9.85 4.72
N ALA A 75 -8.40 -10.75 5.00
CA ALA A 75 -8.11 -11.96 5.76
C ALA A 75 -7.03 -12.83 5.07
N SER A 76 -7.06 -12.96 3.75
CA SER A 76 -6.07 -13.70 2.97
C SER A 76 -4.70 -13.02 2.96
N ILE A 77 -4.64 -11.69 2.83
CA ILE A 77 -3.38 -10.93 2.91
C ILE A 77 -2.72 -11.18 4.27
N ILE A 78 -3.46 -10.95 5.35
CA ILE A 78 -2.95 -11.07 6.73
C ILE A 78 -2.61 -12.54 7.07
N ALA A 79 -3.41 -13.50 6.60
CA ALA A 79 -3.10 -14.92 6.76
C ALA A 79 -1.84 -15.34 6.01
N SER A 80 -1.58 -14.75 4.82
CA SER A 80 -0.34 -15.00 4.07
C SER A 80 0.91 -14.53 4.83
N MET A 81 0.74 -13.57 5.75
CA MET A 81 1.77 -13.12 6.68
C MET A 81 1.86 -13.97 7.94
N GLY A 82 1.14 -15.10 8.03
CA GLY A 82 1.22 -16.06 9.13
C GLY A 82 0.33 -15.77 10.34
N PHE A 83 -0.49 -14.71 10.30
CA PHE A 83 -1.41 -14.37 11.38
C PHE A 83 -2.70 -15.17 11.29
N ARG A 84 -3.35 -15.37 12.44
CA ARG A 84 -4.70 -15.95 12.48
C ARG A 84 -5.72 -14.89 12.17
N THR A 85 -6.56 -15.15 11.18
CA THR A 85 -7.61 -14.23 10.75
C THR A 85 -8.99 -14.83 10.94
N LEU A 86 -9.97 -13.94 11.09
CA LEU A 86 -11.37 -14.27 11.17
C LEU A 86 -12.18 -13.16 10.50
N VAL A 87 -13.01 -13.50 9.51
CA VAL A 87 -14.08 -12.60 9.06
C VAL A 87 -15.31 -12.84 9.93
N THR A 88 -15.92 -11.78 10.45
CA THR A 88 -17.13 -11.90 11.28
C THR A 88 -18.36 -12.22 10.44
N GLU A 89 -19.28 -13.00 11.00
CA GLU A 89 -20.56 -13.29 10.34
C GLU A 89 -21.47 -12.05 10.36
N HIS A 90 -21.38 -11.26 11.45
CA HIS A 90 -22.14 -10.03 11.62
C HIS A 90 -21.35 -8.81 11.13
N THR A 91 -22.07 -7.72 10.85
CA THR A 91 -21.53 -6.48 10.30
C THR A 91 -21.52 -5.36 11.36
N ASP A 92 -20.81 -4.28 11.05
CA ASP A 92 -20.85 -3.03 11.82
C ASP A 92 -20.56 -3.25 13.32
N VAL A 93 -21.38 -2.67 14.20
CA VAL A 93 -21.20 -2.76 15.66
C VAL A 93 -21.33 -4.20 16.15
N ASP A 94 -22.22 -5.00 15.56
CA ASP A 94 -22.45 -6.39 15.98
C ASP A 94 -21.29 -7.30 15.54
N GLY A 95 -20.69 -7.03 14.38
CA GLY A 95 -19.44 -7.65 13.96
C GLY A 95 -18.27 -7.30 14.87
N ILE A 96 -18.12 -6.04 15.28
CA ILE A 96 -17.12 -5.64 16.29
C ILE A 96 -17.32 -6.42 17.60
N TYR A 97 -18.58 -6.51 18.07
CA TYR A 97 -18.91 -7.29 19.25
C TYR A 97 -18.56 -8.77 19.09
N GLU A 98 -18.87 -9.37 17.93
CA GLU A 98 -18.52 -10.75 17.60
C GLU A 98 -17.00 -10.99 17.66
N ALA A 99 -16.21 -10.15 16.99
CA ALA A 99 -14.75 -10.27 16.96
C ALA A 99 -14.16 -10.20 18.38
N CYS A 100 -14.63 -9.25 19.20
CA CYS A 100 -14.18 -9.12 20.59
C CYS A 100 -14.55 -10.35 21.42
N ARG A 101 -15.79 -10.85 21.29
CA ARG A 101 -16.24 -12.06 21.99
C ARG A 101 -15.44 -13.30 21.59
N ARG A 102 -14.97 -13.35 20.35
CA ARG A 102 -14.14 -14.44 19.80
C ARG A 102 -12.65 -14.28 20.08
N GLY A 103 -12.25 -13.25 20.82
CA GLY A 103 -10.88 -13.06 21.29
C GLY A 103 -9.93 -12.50 20.22
N CYS A 104 -10.46 -11.71 19.27
CA CYS A 104 -9.62 -10.91 18.38
C CYS A 104 -8.97 -9.76 19.15
N ASP A 105 -7.66 -9.58 18.98
CA ASP A 105 -6.87 -8.51 19.60
C ASP A 105 -6.78 -7.27 18.70
N LEU A 106 -6.94 -7.48 17.40
CA LEU A 106 -6.82 -6.46 16.36
C LEU A 106 -7.98 -6.59 15.38
N LEU A 107 -8.56 -5.46 15.00
CA LEU A 107 -9.70 -5.38 14.09
C LEU A 107 -9.32 -4.64 12.81
N PHE A 108 -9.72 -5.16 11.65
CA PHE A 108 -9.72 -4.46 10.37
C PHE A 108 -11.16 -4.20 9.94
N PHE A 109 -11.44 -2.98 9.48
CA PHE A 109 -12.75 -2.59 8.96
C PHE A 109 -12.63 -1.32 8.13
N ALA A 110 -13.53 -1.14 7.17
CA ALA A 110 -13.53 0.03 6.30
C ALA A 110 -14.94 0.51 5.98
N ASP A 111 -15.16 1.83 6.04
CA ASP A 111 -16.26 2.50 5.34
C ASP A 111 -15.72 3.23 4.09
N ASP A 112 -16.56 4.03 3.43
CA ASP A 112 -16.15 4.79 2.24
C ASP A 112 -15.09 5.87 2.49
N ASN A 113 -14.83 6.23 3.76
CA ASN A 113 -13.97 7.35 4.13
C ASN A 113 -12.72 6.92 4.89
N ARG A 114 -12.77 5.78 5.58
CA ARG A 114 -11.74 5.30 6.49
C ARG A 114 -11.63 3.80 6.35
N TYR A 115 -10.41 3.35 6.09
CA TYR A 115 -9.99 1.97 6.25
C TYR A 115 -8.96 1.92 7.37
N LEU A 116 -9.28 1.19 8.45
CA LEU A 116 -8.53 1.20 9.69
C LEU A 116 -8.12 -0.20 10.14
N ALA A 117 -6.95 -0.29 10.73
CA ALA A 117 -6.55 -1.36 11.63
C ALA A 117 -6.56 -0.82 13.07
N LEU A 118 -7.22 -1.50 13.99
CA LEU A 118 -7.34 -1.10 15.40
C LEU A 118 -6.91 -2.26 16.31
N ASN A 119 -5.77 -2.10 16.96
CA ASN A 119 -5.33 -3.02 18.01
C ASN A 119 -6.01 -2.60 19.32
N ILE A 120 -7.07 -3.33 19.68
CA ILE A 120 -7.89 -3.03 20.85
C ILE A 120 -7.22 -3.48 22.15
N ALA A 121 -6.27 -4.41 22.09
CA ALA A 121 -5.47 -4.83 23.23
C ALA A 121 -4.48 -3.73 23.67
N ASP A 122 -3.80 -3.09 22.71
CA ASP A 122 -2.72 -2.12 22.96
C ASP A 122 -3.09 -0.66 22.66
N LYS A 123 -4.33 -0.37 22.26
CA LYS A 123 -4.83 0.97 21.91
C LYS A 123 -4.02 1.65 20.80
N ARG A 124 -3.52 0.88 19.85
CA ARG A 124 -2.87 1.37 18.63
C ARG A 124 -3.83 1.33 17.46
N TYR A 125 -3.61 2.20 16.48
CA TYR A 125 -4.37 2.18 15.22
C TYR A 125 -3.46 2.50 14.05
N ALA A 126 -3.91 2.14 12.86
CA ALA A 126 -3.27 2.47 11.59
C ALA A 126 -4.32 2.94 10.58
N ASP A 127 -4.04 4.06 9.91
CA ASP A 127 -4.83 4.58 8.79
C ASP A 127 -4.26 4.10 7.47
N ASN A 128 -5.15 3.73 6.54
CA ASN A 128 -4.77 3.22 5.24
C ASN A 128 -3.96 4.21 4.39
N ASN A 129 -4.29 5.50 4.39
CA ASN A 129 -3.63 6.45 3.48
C ASN A 129 -2.15 6.59 3.83
N TYR A 130 -1.85 6.81 5.11
CA TYR A 130 -0.48 6.87 5.61
C TYR A 130 0.26 5.56 5.37
N CYS A 131 -0.34 4.41 5.71
CA CYS A 131 0.31 3.11 5.59
C CYS A 131 0.56 2.72 4.13
N THR A 132 -0.34 3.09 3.22
CA THR A 132 -0.16 2.89 1.79
C THR A 132 1.01 3.72 1.28
N ALA A 133 1.08 5.01 1.62
CA ALA A 133 2.20 5.87 1.25
C ALA A 133 3.53 5.32 1.76
N LEU A 134 3.61 4.99 3.06
CA LEU A 134 4.80 4.41 3.68
C LEU A 134 5.22 3.10 3.03
N GLY A 135 4.27 2.20 2.76
CA GLY A 135 4.53 0.91 2.13
C GLY A 135 5.14 1.05 0.74
N TYR A 136 4.58 1.92 -0.10
CA TYR A 136 5.07 2.11 -1.46
C TYR A 136 6.40 2.87 -1.53
N ILE A 137 6.65 3.81 -0.60
CA ILE A 137 7.99 4.40 -0.41
C ILE A 137 9.00 3.29 -0.07
N SER A 138 8.66 2.42 0.89
CA SER A 138 9.54 1.32 1.31
C SER A 138 9.78 0.31 0.19
N VAL A 139 8.78 0.02 -0.64
CA VAL A 139 8.93 -0.85 -1.81
C VAL A 139 9.93 -0.26 -2.80
N LEU A 140 9.79 1.03 -3.13
CA LEU A 140 10.73 1.69 -4.04
C LEU A 140 12.15 1.69 -3.44
N GLU A 141 12.28 1.98 -2.15
CA GLU A 141 13.56 1.94 -1.43
C GLU A 141 14.23 0.55 -1.53
N HIS A 142 13.45 -0.53 -1.37
CA HIS A 142 13.96 -1.89 -1.53
C HIS A 142 14.39 -2.20 -2.97
N MET A 143 13.59 -1.78 -3.95
CA MET A 143 13.94 -1.93 -5.38
C MET A 143 15.24 -1.18 -5.72
N MET A 144 15.43 0.01 -5.15
CA MET A 144 16.67 0.81 -5.29
C MET A 144 17.86 0.11 -4.64
N ARG A 145 17.68 -0.44 -3.43
CA ARG A 145 18.72 -1.17 -2.70
C ARG A 145 19.20 -2.40 -3.46
N GLN A 146 18.31 -3.12 -4.15
CA GLN A 146 18.69 -4.23 -5.04
C GLN A 146 19.64 -3.78 -6.17
N ARG A 147 19.59 -2.50 -6.55
CA ARG A 147 20.50 -1.86 -7.51
C ARG A 147 21.70 -1.15 -6.86
N GLY A 148 21.90 -1.32 -5.55
CA GLY A 148 22.98 -0.67 -4.81
C GLY A 148 22.80 0.84 -4.65
N LYS A 149 21.55 1.32 -4.66
CA LYS A 149 21.18 2.73 -4.51
C LYS A 149 20.51 2.98 -3.18
N ASP A 150 20.76 4.15 -2.60
CA ASP A 150 20.04 4.68 -1.44
C ASP A 150 19.02 5.72 -1.92
N ILE A 151 17.82 5.70 -1.32
CA ILE A 151 16.76 6.65 -1.65
C ILE A 151 17.14 8.08 -1.31
N THR A 152 18.00 8.31 -0.31
CA THR A 152 18.41 9.67 0.09
C THR A 152 19.40 10.32 -0.88
N ASP A 153 20.06 9.53 -1.73
CA ASP A 153 21.07 10.00 -2.68
C ASP A 153 20.48 10.33 -4.07
N GLU A 154 19.21 10.00 -4.27
CA GLU A 154 18.54 10.07 -5.57
C GLU A 154 17.33 11.01 -5.51
N LYS A 155 16.84 11.43 -6.69
CA LYS A 155 15.65 12.27 -6.80
C LYS A 155 14.44 11.45 -7.24
N ILE A 156 13.40 11.45 -6.41
CA ILE A 156 12.18 10.67 -6.63
C ILE A 156 11.11 11.54 -7.30
N LEU A 157 10.39 10.98 -8.27
CA LEU A 157 9.16 11.60 -8.79
C LEU A 157 7.96 11.05 -8.04
N VAL A 158 7.14 11.93 -7.48
CA VAL A 158 5.83 11.61 -6.92
C VAL A 158 4.77 12.08 -7.91
N ILE A 159 3.98 11.15 -8.44
CA ILE A 159 2.85 11.42 -9.34
C ILE A 159 1.56 11.29 -8.54
N GLY A 160 0.75 12.35 -8.54
CA GLY A 160 -0.48 12.45 -7.76
C GLY A 160 -0.24 13.01 -6.36
N TYR A 161 -0.87 14.15 -6.07
CA TYR A 161 -0.87 14.88 -4.80
C TYR A 161 -2.26 14.87 -4.15
N GLY A 162 -2.95 13.74 -4.28
CA GLY A 162 -4.19 13.43 -3.59
C GLY A 162 -3.97 13.04 -2.11
N ILE A 163 -4.96 12.39 -1.50
CA ILE A 163 -4.90 12.02 -0.07
C ILE A 163 -3.69 11.14 0.29
N VAL A 164 -3.32 10.16 -0.53
CA VAL A 164 -2.15 9.30 -0.29
C VAL A 164 -0.85 9.99 -0.70
N GLY A 165 -0.85 10.71 -1.83
CA GLY A 165 0.32 11.45 -2.29
C GLY A 165 0.78 12.54 -1.33
N LYS A 166 -0.16 13.16 -0.59
CA LYS A 166 0.15 14.10 0.50
C LYS A 166 0.91 13.43 1.64
N GLU A 167 0.42 12.28 2.11
CA GLU A 167 1.13 11.48 3.13
C GLU A 167 2.53 11.09 2.64
N ALA A 168 2.67 10.71 1.36
CA ALA A 168 3.97 10.36 0.79
C ALA A 168 4.95 11.55 0.79
N VAL A 169 4.49 12.74 0.39
CA VAL A 169 5.30 13.96 0.43
C VAL A 169 5.74 14.28 1.86
N ASP A 170 4.85 14.18 2.84
CA ASP A 170 5.18 14.44 4.24
C ASP A 170 6.23 13.43 4.76
N ILE A 171 6.06 12.14 4.48
CA ILE A 171 7.04 11.09 4.84
C ILE A 171 8.40 11.34 4.17
N LEU A 172 8.43 11.70 2.89
CA LEU A 172 9.67 11.97 2.16
C LEU A 172 10.40 13.21 2.72
N LYS A 173 9.67 14.26 3.09
CA LYS A 173 10.23 15.43 3.78
C LYS A 173 10.84 15.06 5.12
N GLU A 174 10.13 14.28 5.94
CA GLU A 174 10.63 13.82 7.24
C GLU A 174 11.91 12.98 7.12
N LYS A 175 11.99 12.16 6.06
CA LYS A 175 13.19 11.36 5.73
C LYS A 175 14.33 12.16 5.08
N GLY A 176 14.10 13.43 4.71
CA GLY A 176 15.10 14.25 4.00
C GLY A 176 15.41 13.77 2.58
N VAL A 177 14.48 13.05 1.94
CA VAL A 177 14.63 12.56 0.57
C VAL A 177 14.36 13.68 -0.43
N SER A 178 15.16 13.76 -1.49
CA SER A 178 14.92 14.71 -2.58
C SER A 178 13.81 14.21 -3.50
N PHE A 179 12.78 15.03 -3.74
CA PHE A 179 11.68 14.65 -4.62
C PHE A 179 11.16 15.83 -5.46
N CYS A 180 10.39 15.48 -6.48
CA CYS A 180 9.61 16.39 -7.31
C CYS A 180 8.17 15.85 -7.43
N VAL A 181 7.18 16.73 -7.51
CA VAL A 181 5.77 16.33 -7.56
C VAL A 181 5.13 16.72 -8.89
N TYR A 182 4.42 15.77 -9.50
CA TYR A 182 3.53 16.02 -10.62
C TYR A 182 2.09 15.73 -10.22
N ASP A 183 1.20 16.70 -10.44
CA ASP A 183 -0.25 16.47 -10.45
C ASP A 183 -0.86 17.16 -11.68
N LYS A 184 -1.91 16.54 -12.22
CA LYS A 184 -2.73 17.10 -13.29
C LYS A 184 -3.60 18.24 -12.79
N ASP A 185 -4.04 18.17 -11.52
CA ASP A 185 -4.76 19.24 -10.85
C ASP A 185 -3.78 20.25 -10.27
N LYS A 186 -3.56 21.34 -11.02
CA LYS A 186 -2.66 22.41 -10.59
C LYS A 186 -3.19 23.17 -9.37
N GLN A 187 -4.48 23.13 -9.08
CA GLN A 187 -5.03 23.78 -7.87
C GLN A 187 -4.61 23.02 -6.60
N ALA A 188 -4.51 21.69 -6.68
CA ALA A 188 -4.03 20.88 -5.56
C ALA A 188 -2.58 21.21 -5.15
N LEU A 189 -1.80 21.82 -6.06
CA LEU A 189 -0.40 22.20 -5.88
C LEU A 189 -0.21 23.68 -5.51
N GLU A 190 -1.29 24.46 -5.36
CA GLU A 190 -1.19 25.86 -4.96
C GLU A 190 -0.52 25.98 -3.58
N GLY A 191 0.50 26.83 -3.50
CA GLY A 191 1.26 27.03 -2.24
C GLY A 191 2.24 25.91 -1.90
N ALA A 192 2.51 24.99 -2.83
CA ALA A 192 3.55 23.97 -2.65
C ALA A 192 4.91 24.60 -2.30
N ASP A 193 5.56 24.03 -1.29
CA ASP A 193 6.89 24.38 -0.80
C ASP A 193 7.96 23.39 -1.27
N PHE A 194 7.62 22.57 -2.27
CA PHE A 194 8.47 21.54 -2.88
C PHE A 194 8.55 21.72 -4.39
N GLU A 195 9.50 21.01 -5.02
CA GLU A 195 9.70 21.11 -6.47
C GLU A 195 8.53 20.48 -7.24
N LEU A 196 8.12 21.15 -8.32
CA LEU A 196 7.02 20.74 -9.17
C LEU A 196 7.50 20.35 -10.56
N LEU A 197 6.94 19.27 -11.09
CA LEU A 197 7.06 18.90 -12.49
C LEU A 197 6.00 19.68 -13.28
N HIS A 198 6.41 20.41 -14.30
CA HIS A 198 5.48 21.30 -15.01
C HIS A 198 4.63 20.54 -16.02
N GLY A 199 5.21 19.56 -16.72
CA GLY A 199 4.54 18.79 -17.76
C GLY A 199 4.81 17.28 -17.71
N LYS A 200 3.86 16.50 -18.27
CA LYS A 200 3.93 15.04 -18.38
C LYS A 200 5.17 14.58 -19.16
N GLU A 201 5.56 15.34 -20.16
CA GLU A 201 6.72 15.09 -21.03
C GLU A 201 8.06 15.03 -20.26
N GLU A 202 8.10 15.55 -19.02
CA GLU A 202 9.28 15.53 -18.18
C GLU A 202 9.39 14.27 -17.30
N ILE A 203 8.32 13.45 -17.22
CA ILE A 203 8.31 12.20 -16.43
C ILE A 203 9.43 11.27 -16.88
N CYS A 204 9.74 11.23 -18.19
CA CYS A 204 10.77 10.39 -18.77
C CYS A 204 12.20 10.71 -18.28
N ARG A 205 12.40 11.79 -17.50
CA ARG A 205 13.70 12.16 -16.90
C ARG A 205 13.95 11.49 -15.54
N TYR A 206 12.97 10.80 -14.97
CA TYR A 206 13.05 10.23 -13.63
C TYR A 206 13.16 8.71 -13.66
N GLU A 207 14.15 8.19 -12.94
CA GLU A 207 14.40 6.74 -12.80
C GLU A 207 13.60 6.10 -11.67
N TYR A 208 13.06 6.88 -10.74
CA TYR A 208 12.39 6.38 -9.54
C TYR A 208 11.04 7.10 -9.38
N ILE A 209 9.95 6.34 -9.48
CA ILE A 209 8.60 6.88 -9.54
C ILE A 209 7.72 6.23 -8.47
N LEU A 210 7.08 7.08 -7.68
CA LEU A 210 5.92 6.76 -6.85
C LEU A 210 4.67 7.33 -7.52
N ASP A 211 3.68 6.50 -7.86
CA ASP A 211 2.44 6.95 -8.50
C ASP A 211 1.22 6.63 -7.64
N PHE A 212 0.60 7.68 -7.11
CA PHE A 212 -0.57 7.65 -6.26
C PHE A 212 -1.84 8.12 -6.98
N THR A 213 -1.83 8.13 -8.32
CA THR A 213 -3.00 8.50 -9.12
C THR A 213 -4.03 7.38 -9.17
N ASN A 214 -5.26 7.73 -9.51
CA ASN A 214 -6.38 6.80 -9.65
C ASN A 214 -6.99 6.85 -11.05
N GLU A 215 -6.17 7.16 -12.04
CA GLU A 215 -6.51 7.23 -13.45
C GLU A 215 -5.75 6.13 -14.17
N GLY A 216 -6.44 5.34 -14.98
CA GLY A 216 -5.88 4.17 -15.63
C GLY A 216 -5.28 4.47 -17.00
N GLU A 217 -4.27 3.69 -17.39
CA GLU A 217 -3.76 3.57 -18.77
C GLU A 217 -3.34 4.89 -19.47
N TRP A 218 -2.92 5.90 -18.70
CA TRP A 218 -2.49 7.19 -19.26
C TRP A 218 -0.96 7.35 -19.34
N LEU A 219 -0.18 6.50 -18.63
CA LEU A 219 1.28 6.44 -18.72
C LEU A 219 1.70 5.33 -19.70
N MET A 220 2.34 5.75 -20.78
CA MET A 220 2.82 4.88 -21.86
C MET A 220 4.34 4.72 -21.79
N LEU A 221 4.89 3.76 -22.53
CA LEU A 221 6.31 3.44 -22.51
C LEU A 221 7.21 4.63 -22.91
N ASN A 222 6.72 5.52 -23.79
CA ASN A 222 7.46 6.72 -24.20
C ASN A 222 7.43 7.85 -23.15
N ASP A 223 6.57 7.75 -22.13
CA ASP A 223 6.45 8.73 -21.05
C ASP A 223 7.41 8.44 -19.89
N ILE A 224 7.99 7.24 -19.83
CA ILE A 224 8.88 6.77 -18.75
C ILE A 224 10.29 6.53 -19.26
N CYS A 225 11.29 6.60 -18.38
CA CYS A 225 12.66 6.23 -18.76
C CYS A 225 12.80 4.70 -18.91
N GLY A 226 13.78 4.25 -19.70
CA GLY A 226 13.95 2.83 -20.04
C GLY A 226 14.21 1.91 -18.83
N ASP A 227 14.93 2.39 -17.81
CA ASP A 227 15.30 1.60 -16.63
C ASP A 227 14.52 1.99 -15.36
N VAL A 228 13.33 2.61 -15.51
CA VAL A 228 12.53 3.12 -14.38
C VAL A 228 12.25 2.05 -13.33
N LEU A 229 12.34 2.41 -12.06
CA LEU A 229 11.72 1.71 -10.93
C LEU A 229 10.41 2.41 -10.58
N TYR A 230 9.32 1.65 -10.59
CA TYR A 230 7.97 2.18 -10.49
C TYR A 230 7.21 1.49 -9.35
N ALA A 231 6.62 2.26 -8.45
CA ALA A 231 5.84 1.75 -7.33
C ALA A 231 4.51 2.52 -7.22
N SER A 232 3.37 1.82 -7.24
CA SER A 232 2.05 2.46 -7.36
C SER A 232 0.90 1.69 -6.70
N PRO A 233 0.20 2.27 -5.71
CA PRO A 233 -1.09 1.76 -5.23
C PRO A 233 -2.28 2.20 -6.10
N GLY A 234 -2.03 2.95 -7.17
CA GLY A 234 -3.07 3.55 -7.99
C GLY A 234 -4.03 2.53 -8.60
N VAL A 235 -5.33 2.68 -8.33
CA VAL A 235 -6.39 1.85 -8.91
C VAL A 235 -7.44 2.74 -9.60
N PRO A 236 -7.74 2.50 -10.90
CA PRO A 236 -7.04 1.59 -11.81
C PRO A 236 -5.57 2.02 -12.07
N CYS A 237 -4.72 1.07 -12.43
CA CYS A 237 -3.29 1.30 -12.68
C CYS A 237 -3.06 2.24 -13.87
N SER A 238 -2.24 3.28 -13.67
CA SER A 238 -1.93 4.32 -14.65
C SER A 238 -1.15 3.83 -15.88
N LEU A 239 -0.40 2.73 -15.76
CA LEU A 239 0.34 2.13 -16.86
C LEU A 239 -0.60 1.44 -17.85
N ASP A 240 -0.36 1.61 -19.16
CA ASP A 240 -1.01 0.78 -20.16
C ASP A 240 -0.46 -0.67 -20.15
N GLU A 241 -1.17 -1.60 -20.79
CA GLU A 241 -0.80 -3.02 -20.81
C GLU A 241 0.56 -3.30 -21.45
N ASN A 242 0.96 -2.50 -22.44
CA ASN A 242 2.28 -2.63 -23.07
C ASN A 242 3.40 -2.23 -22.10
N THR A 243 3.19 -1.14 -21.36
CA THR A 243 4.16 -0.64 -20.38
C THR A 243 4.27 -1.60 -19.20
N LYS A 244 3.14 -2.06 -18.64
CA LYS A 244 3.12 -3.08 -17.56
C LYS A 244 3.96 -4.29 -17.90
N LYS A 245 3.86 -4.82 -19.12
CA LYS A 245 4.63 -5.98 -19.58
C LYS A 245 6.11 -5.66 -19.72
N THR A 246 6.43 -4.50 -20.31
CA THR A 246 7.81 -4.08 -20.56
C THR A 246 8.59 -3.89 -19.26
N ILE A 247 8.01 -3.23 -18.26
CA ILE A 247 8.68 -2.91 -17.00
C ILE A 247 8.30 -3.85 -15.85
N ALA A 248 7.71 -5.03 -16.13
CA ALA A 248 7.16 -5.93 -15.11
C ALA A 248 8.15 -6.33 -14.00
N LYS A 249 9.46 -6.34 -14.29
CA LYS A 249 10.52 -6.65 -13.31
C LYS A 249 10.99 -5.45 -12.50
N ASN A 250 10.61 -4.26 -12.92
CA ASN A 250 10.97 -2.98 -12.33
C ASN A 250 9.75 -2.23 -11.79
N ALA A 251 8.61 -2.91 -11.66
CA ALA A 251 7.36 -2.30 -11.24
C ALA A 251 6.66 -3.14 -10.17
N VAL A 252 6.25 -2.48 -9.09
CA VAL A 252 5.35 -3.05 -8.07
C VAL A 252 4.09 -2.20 -8.02
N TYR A 253 2.96 -2.85 -8.24
CA TYR A 253 1.65 -2.23 -8.11
C TYR A 253 0.67 -3.32 -7.69
N ASP A 254 -0.20 -2.96 -6.77
CA ASP A 254 -1.23 -3.81 -6.21
C ASP A 254 -2.42 -2.97 -5.75
N ASN A 255 -3.51 -3.62 -5.33
CA ASN A 255 -4.76 -2.92 -5.05
C ASN A 255 -5.04 -2.76 -3.56
N LEU A 256 -4.43 -3.60 -2.70
CA LEU A 256 -4.75 -3.64 -1.27
C LEU A 256 -3.62 -4.24 -0.40
N GLU A 257 -2.75 -5.06 -0.98
CA GLU A 257 -1.86 -5.98 -0.29
C GLU A 257 -0.80 -5.25 0.55
N ILE A 258 0.02 -4.38 -0.06
CA ILE A 258 1.05 -3.62 0.65
C ILE A 258 0.43 -2.73 1.74
N GLY A 259 -0.60 -1.95 1.39
CA GLY A 259 -1.25 -1.04 2.34
C GLY A 259 -1.75 -1.77 3.58
N THR A 260 -2.45 -2.89 3.39
CA THR A 260 -2.98 -3.74 4.47
C THR A 260 -1.86 -4.35 5.32
N ALA A 261 -0.79 -4.84 4.71
CA ALA A 261 0.35 -5.40 5.44
C ALA A 261 1.03 -4.35 6.35
N VAL A 262 1.22 -3.14 5.84
CA VAL A 262 1.82 -2.03 6.61
C VAL A 262 0.88 -1.56 7.72
N MET A 263 -0.42 -1.51 7.47
CA MET A 263 -1.42 -1.23 8.52
C MET A 263 -1.34 -2.23 9.66
N LEU A 264 -1.21 -3.53 9.35
CA LEU A 264 -1.04 -4.59 10.35
C LEU A 264 0.22 -4.33 11.19
N GLY A 265 1.36 -4.10 10.53
CA GLY A 265 2.61 -3.78 11.22
C GLY A 265 2.49 -2.55 12.13
N LYS A 266 1.94 -1.45 11.62
CA LYS A 266 1.79 -0.19 12.36
C LYS A 266 0.88 -0.30 13.57
N ALA A 267 -0.14 -1.16 13.50
CA ALA A 267 -1.05 -1.43 14.61
C ALA A 267 -0.46 -2.39 15.66
N ILE A 268 0.62 -3.10 15.33
CA ILE A 268 1.32 -4.01 16.23
C ILE A 268 2.53 -3.33 16.91
N PHE A 269 3.36 -2.63 16.14
CA PHE A 269 4.60 -1.98 16.60
C PHE A 269 4.39 -0.49 16.92
#